data_AF-A0A6N6KLT1-F1
#
_entry.id   AF-A0A6N6KLT1-F1
#
_cell.length_a   1.000
_cell.length_b   1.000
_cell.length_c   1.000
_cell.angle_alpha   90.00
_cell.angle_beta   90.00
_cell.angle_gamma   90.00
#
_symmetry.space_group_name_H-M   'P 1'
#
loop_
_entity.id
_entity.type
_entity.pdbx_description
1 polymer ?
#
loop_
_entity_poly.entity_id
_entity_poly.type
_entity_poly.pdbx_seq_one_letter_code
_entity_poly.pdbx_strand_id
1 'polypeptide(L)' 'RYSIWSSVDQVVGYGCIVYGKNTCKIPGQTGQKAYSSSPYGHFNLKDMTEAVQYQMVVNHTIL' A
#
# COMPACT_ATOMS: atom_id res chain seq x y z
N ARG A 1 3.60 -8.07 -9.80
CA ARG A 1 3.90 -6.65 -9.49
C ARG A 1 2.92 -6.16 -8.44
N TYR A 2 3.39 -5.76 -7.26
CA TYR A 2 2.53 -5.44 -6.13
C TYR A 2 2.68 -3.98 -5.70
N SER A 3 1.68 -3.49 -4.98
CA SER A 3 1.70 -2.17 -4.35
C SER A 3 1.11 -2.23 -2.94
N ILE A 4 1.57 -1.36 -2.06
CA ILE A 4 1.01 -1.18 -0.72
C ILE A 4 0.56 0.28 -0.63
N TRP A 5 -0.62 0.51 -0.08
CA TRP A 5 -1.23 1.84 0.04
C TRP A 5 -1.64 2.14 1.47
N SER A 6 -1.58 3.42 1.82
CA SER A 6 -2.13 3.95 3.07
C SER A 6 -3.20 4.99 2.77
N SER A 7 -4.37 4.86 3.39
CA SER A 7 -5.38 5.93 3.39
C SER A 7 -5.19 6.97 4.50
N VAL A 8 -4.18 6.79 5.34
CA VAL A 8 -3.75 7.77 6.35
C VAL A 8 -2.38 8.36 5.99
N ASP A 9 -1.99 8.26 4.72
CA ASP A 9 -0.77 8.83 4.17
C ASP A 9 -0.80 10.36 4.24
N GLN A 10 0.19 10.94 4.91
CA GLN A 10 0.29 12.38 5.12
C GLN A 10 1.03 13.11 3.99
N VAL A 11 1.67 12.40 3.06
CA VAL A 11 2.56 12.97 2.01
C VAL A 11 1.89 12.89 0.64
N VAL A 12 1.40 11.71 0.26
CA VAL A 12 0.72 11.46 -1.02
C VAL A 12 -0.73 11.98 -0.97
N GLY A 13 -1.33 11.98 0.22
CA GLY A 13 -2.61 12.63 0.51
C GLY A 13 -3.80 12.17 -0.36
N TYR A 14 -4.82 13.03 -0.46
CA TYR A 14 -6.07 12.75 -1.18
C TYR A 14 -5.92 12.64 -2.70
N GLY A 15 -4.80 13.06 -3.28
CA GLY A 15 -4.60 13.04 -4.74
C GLY A 15 -4.65 11.63 -5.33
N CYS A 16 -4.27 10.62 -4.56
CA CYS A 16 -4.30 9.22 -4.98
C CYS A 16 -5.51 8.45 -4.43
N ILE A 17 -6.33 9.05 -3.55
CA ILE A 17 -7.40 8.36 -2.84
C ILE A 17 -8.72 9.06 -3.06
N VAL A 18 -9.60 8.40 -3.82
CA VAL A 18 -10.96 8.89 -4.12
C VAL A 18 -11.95 7.96 -3.45
N TYR A 19 -12.83 8.51 -2.59
CA TYR A 19 -13.78 7.74 -1.77
C TYR A 19 -13.11 6.62 -0.94
N GLY A 20 -11.94 6.89 -0.35
CA GLY A 20 -11.20 5.91 0.45
C GLY A 20 -10.55 4.79 -0.35
N LYS A 21 -10.57 4.85 -1.68
CA LYS A 21 -9.95 3.86 -2.57
C LYS A 21 -8.79 4.49 -3.34
N ASN A 22 -7.67 3.77 -3.40
CA ASN A 22 -6.56 4.17 -4.25
C ASN A 22 -6.93 4.09 -5.75
N THR A 23 -6.76 5.19 -6.48
CA THR A 23 -7.00 5.30 -7.91
C THR A 23 -5.71 5.24 -8.74
N CYS A 24 -4.54 5.33 -8.12
CA CYS A 24 -3.23 5.35 -8.78
C CYS A 24 -2.62 3.94 -8.90
N LYS A 25 -3.34 3.02 -9.54
CA LYS A 25 -2.83 1.64 -9.74
C LYS A 25 -1.69 1.62 -10.76
N ILE A 26 -0.68 0.80 -10.49
CA ILE A 26 0.44 0.60 -11.41
C ILE A 26 -0.04 -0.22 -12.62
N PRO A 27 0.23 0.17 -13.87
CA PRO A 27 -0.11 -0.64 -15.05
C PRO A 27 0.48 -2.06 -14.96
N GLY A 28 -0.38 -3.07 -15.13
CA GLY A 28 0.01 -4.47 -14.98
C GLY A 28 0.29 -4.91 -13.53
N GLN A 29 -0.22 -4.17 -12.54
CA GLN A 29 -0.28 -4.62 -11.15
C GLN A 29 -1.05 -5.93 -11.04
N THR A 30 -0.49 -6.90 -10.32
CA THR A 30 -1.10 -8.21 -10.05
C THR A 30 -1.74 -8.28 -8.66
N GLY A 31 -1.45 -7.31 -7.78
CA GLY A 31 -1.96 -7.29 -6.43
C GLY A 31 -1.72 -5.99 -5.68
N GLN A 32 -2.53 -5.71 -4.66
CA GLN A 32 -2.28 -4.62 -3.72
C GLN A 32 -2.75 -4.97 -2.31
N LYS A 33 -2.13 -4.34 -1.30
CA LYS A 33 -2.66 -4.29 0.07
C LYS A 33 -2.88 -2.84 0.47
N ALA A 34 -3.96 -2.55 1.20
CA ALA A 34 -4.28 -1.21 1.66
C ALA A 34 -4.47 -1.21 3.18
N TYR A 35 -3.96 -0.16 3.83
CA TYR A 35 -4.12 0.09 5.26
C TYR A 35 -4.84 1.42 5.45
N SER A 36 -5.72 1.49 6.44
CA SER A 36 -6.59 2.65 6.64
C SER A 36 -6.56 3.23 8.06
N SER A 37 -5.62 2.78 8.90
CA SER A 37 -5.49 3.20 10.28
C SER A 37 -4.05 3.54 10.65
N SER A 38 -3.90 4.40 11.66
CA SER A 38 -2.64 4.58 12.37
C SER A 38 -2.19 3.22 12.97
N PRO A 39 -0.89 2.88 12.94
CA PRO A 39 0.26 3.73 12.62
C PRO A 39 0.69 3.75 11.15
N TYR A 40 -0.03 3.13 10.21
CA TYR A 40 0.41 2.90 8.83
C TYR A 40 0.40 4.16 7.93
N GLY A 41 0.95 5.28 8.35
CA GLY A 41 1.19 6.48 7.52
C GLY A 41 2.27 6.25 6.46
N HIS A 42 2.69 7.30 5.74
CA HIS A 42 3.58 7.18 4.57
C HIS A 42 4.85 6.35 4.85
N PHE A 43 5.62 6.73 5.88
CA PHE A 43 6.87 6.07 6.24
C PHE A 43 6.64 4.75 6.97
N ASN A 44 5.67 4.70 7.87
CA ASN A 44 5.38 3.49 8.63
C ASN A 44 4.80 2.37 7.76
N LEU A 45 4.18 2.70 6.61
CA LEU A 45 3.82 1.71 5.61
C LEU A 45 5.07 0.99 5.08
N LYS A 46 6.13 1.76 4.79
CA LYS A 46 7.55 1.37 4.73
C LYS A 46 7.93 0.33 5.77
N ASP A 47 8.02 0.82 7.00
CA ASP A 47 8.83 0.20 8.03
C ASP A 47 8.08 -0.89 8.81
N MET A 48 6.74 -0.88 8.80
CA MET A 48 5.92 -1.80 9.60
C MET A 48 5.28 -2.93 8.78
N THR A 49 5.57 -3.03 7.48
CA THR A 49 4.95 -4.05 6.60
C THR A 49 5.95 -4.99 5.94
N GLU A 50 7.14 -5.16 6.54
CA GLU A 50 8.23 -5.98 6.00
C GLU A 50 7.79 -7.41 5.66
N ALA A 51 6.99 -8.05 6.52
CA ALA A 51 6.45 -9.38 6.25
C ALA A 51 5.58 -9.41 4.99
N VAL A 52 4.77 -8.39 4.75
CA VAL A 52 3.94 -8.28 3.54
C VAL A 52 4.81 -8.04 2.31
N GLN A 53 5.82 -7.17 2.43
CA GLN A 53 6.79 -6.91 1.37
C GLN A 53 7.52 -8.20 0.98
N TYR A 54 7.97 -8.98 1.95
CA TYR A 54 8.59 -10.28 1.71
C TYR A 54 7.67 -11.22 0.92
N GLN A 55 6.41 -11.34 1.30
CA GLN A 55 5.46 -12.20 0.58
C GLN A 55 5.21 -11.72 -0.85
N MET A 56 5.12 -10.40 -1.05
CA MET A 56 4.92 -9.82 -2.38
C MET A 56 6.14 -10.00 -3.30
N VAL A 57 7.36 -9.87 -2.76
CA VAL A 57 8.60 -9.91 -3.55
C VAL A 57 9.12 -11.33 -3.75
N VAL A 58 9.09 -12.16 -2.70
CA VAL A 58 9.72 -13.50 -2.71
C VAL A 58 8.70 -14.57 -3.09
N ASN A 59 7.53 -14.56 -2.44
CA ASN A 59 6.53 -15.61 -2.61
C ASN A 59 5.48 -15.28 -3.68
N HIS A 60 5.45 -14.03 -4.17
CA HIS A 60 4.43 -13.52 -5.08
C HIS A 60 3.00 -13.76 -4.58
N THR A 61 2.76 -13.53 -3.28
CA THR A 61 1.45 -13.63 -2.62
C THR A 61 1.11 -12.35 -1.84
N ILE A 62 -0.16 -12.19 -1.47
CA ILE A 62 -0.64 -11.07 -0.64
C ILE A 62 -1.20 -11.66 0.66
N LEU A 63 -0.62 -11.29 1.79
CA LEU A 63 -1.16 -11.53 3.14
C LEU A 63 -2.29 -10.56 3.46
#